data_AF-A0A7C3QD05-F1
#
_entry.id   AF-A0A7C3QD05-F1
#
_cell.length_a   1.000
_cell.length_b   1.000
_cell.length_c   1.000
_cell.angle_alpha   90.00
_cell.angle_beta   90.00
_cell.angle_gamma   90.00
#
_symmetry.space_group_name_H-M   'P 1'
#
loop_
_entity.id
_entity.type
_entity.pdbx_description
1 polymer ?
#
loop_
_entity_poly.entity_id
_entity_poly.type
_entity_poly.pdbx_seq_one_letter_code
_entity_poly.pdbx_strand_id
1 'polypeptide(L)'
;MVDKNGRENGVFHISSEFHEEIPKWDVALEALARETCQHLERPLNQLDVRRLARQYAIRFDDIMITLFELVIHGKWVYLDETGKPREITREVLDGLYVNGRLEERDLVDFAGGWRPA
;
A
#
# COMPACT_ATOMS: atom_id res chain seq x y z
N MET A 1 50.77 -35.86 -27.78
CA MET A 1 50.17 -34.59 -27.33
C MET A 1 48.81 -35.00 -26.76
N VAL A 2 48.68 -35.02 -25.43
CA VAL A 2 47.54 -35.61 -24.72
C VAL A 2 46.82 -34.51 -23.96
N ASP A 3 45.50 -34.50 -24.08
CA ASP A 3 44.54 -33.60 -23.49
C ASP A 3 44.66 -33.46 -21.97
N LYS A 4 44.42 -32.25 -21.45
CA LYS A 4 44.06 -32.02 -20.05
C LYS A 4 42.84 -31.11 -19.96
N ASN A 5 41.71 -31.80 -19.86
CA ASN A 5 40.43 -31.30 -19.44
C ASN A 5 40.48 -30.76 -18.00
N GLY A 6 39.58 -29.83 -17.69
CA GLY A 6 39.09 -29.60 -16.33
C GLY A 6 39.67 -28.38 -15.60
N ARG A 7 38.93 -27.28 -15.63
CA ARG A 7 38.46 -26.63 -14.39
C ARG A 7 37.27 -25.72 -14.68
N GLU A 8 36.18 -26.13 -14.07
CA GLU A 8 34.87 -25.52 -13.97
C GLU A 8 35.01 -24.10 -13.40
N ASN A 9 34.62 -23.09 -14.16
CA ASN A 9 34.34 -21.78 -13.60
C ASN A 9 32.83 -21.69 -13.40
N GLY A 10 32.44 -21.69 -12.12
CA GLY A 10 31.07 -21.72 -11.65
C GLY A 10 30.19 -20.71 -12.37
N VAL A 11 29.22 -21.24 -13.10
CA VAL A 11 28.01 -20.50 -13.45
C VAL A 11 27.31 -20.23 -12.12
N PHE A 12 27.40 -19.00 -11.63
CA PHE A 12 26.50 -18.53 -10.59
C PHE A 12 25.08 -18.63 -11.15
N HIS A 13 24.39 -19.73 -10.83
CA HIS A 13 22.95 -19.81 -10.95
C HIS A 13 22.37 -18.81 -9.94
N ILE A 14 22.25 -17.55 -10.34
CA ILE A 14 21.33 -16.62 -9.71
C ILE A 14 19.96 -17.27 -9.93
N SER A 15 19.46 -17.93 -8.89
CA SER A 15 18.14 -18.56 -8.90
C SER A 15 17.14 -17.45 -9.19
N SER A 16 16.61 -17.47 -10.40
CA SER A 16 15.63 -16.52 -10.92
C SER A 16 14.26 -16.84 -10.32
N GLU A 17 14.13 -16.80 -8.99
CA GLU A 17 12.89 -17.12 -8.27
C GLU A 17 12.42 -16.01 -7.32
N PHE A 18 12.91 -14.78 -7.51
CA PHE A 18 12.27 -13.59 -6.93
C PHE A 18 11.45 -12.88 -8.00
N HIS A 19 10.41 -13.53 -8.52
CA HIS A 19 9.29 -12.80 -9.11
C HIS A 19 8.42 -12.24 -7.98
N GLU A 20 9.01 -11.36 -7.15
CA GLU A 20 8.20 -10.56 -6.26
C GLU A 20 7.53 -9.51 -7.15
N GLU A 21 6.22 -9.67 -7.37
CA GLU A 21 5.45 -8.68 -8.11
C GLU A 21 5.65 -7.32 -7.44
N ILE A 22 6.20 -6.37 -8.20
CA ILE A 22 6.46 -5.02 -7.69
C ILE A 22 5.14 -4.48 -7.12
N PRO A 23 5.09 -4.15 -5.82
CA PRO A 23 3.89 -3.66 -5.19
C PRO A 23 3.32 -2.46 -5.94
N LYS A 24 1.98 -2.42 -6.08
CA LYS A 24 1.28 -1.31 -6.73
C LYS A 24 1.13 -0.09 -5.83
N TRP A 25 1.55 -0.20 -4.58
CA TRP A 25 1.52 0.85 -3.56
C TRP A 25 2.93 1.18 -3.07
N ASP A 26 3.04 2.29 -2.35
CA ASP A 26 4.28 2.67 -1.69
C ASP A 26 4.49 1.83 -0.41
N VAL A 27 5.50 0.97 -0.42
CA VAL A 27 5.84 0.07 0.69
C VAL A 27 6.23 0.82 1.97
N ALA A 28 6.85 2.00 1.84
CA ALA A 28 7.20 2.81 3.00
C ALA A 28 5.95 3.42 3.65
N LEU A 29 4.99 3.88 2.84
CA LEU A 29 3.71 4.38 3.33
C LEU A 29 2.86 3.27 3.95
N GLU A 30 2.89 2.05 3.39
CA GLU A 30 2.27 0.89 4.03
C GLU A 30 2.86 0.64 5.42
N ALA A 31 4.19 0.57 5.54
CA ALA A 31 4.86 0.31 6.80
C ALA A 31 4.49 1.37 7.86
N LEU A 32 4.52 2.64 7.47
CA LEU A 32 4.12 3.76 8.32
C LEU A 32 2.66 3.64 8.79
N ALA A 33 1.74 3.34 7.87
CA ALA A 33 0.33 3.17 8.20
C ALA A 33 0.12 1.98 9.13
N ARG A 34 0.78 0.85 8.87
CA ARG A 34 0.70 -0.37 9.68
C ARG A 34 1.18 -0.13 11.11
N GLU A 35 2.35 0.48 11.27
CA GLU A 35 2.90 0.83 12.58
C GLU A 35 1.96 1.75 13.36
N THR A 36 1.40 2.77 12.68
CA THR A 36 0.45 3.70 13.30
C THR A 36 -0.82 2.98 13.74
N CYS A 37 -1.37 2.10 12.92
CA CYS A 37 -2.57 1.32 13.24
C CYS A 37 -2.35 0.42 14.45
N GLN A 38 -1.19 -0.25 14.50
CA GLN A 38 -0.79 -1.09 15.63
C GLN A 38 -0.61 -0.27 16.91
N HIS A 39 0.05 0.89 16.83
CA HIS A 39 0.28 1.76 17.99
C HIS A 39 -1.03 2.34 18.57
N LEU A 40 -2.00 2.64 17.71
CA LEU A 40 -3.30 3.16 18.12
C LEU A 40 -4.28 2.06 18.56
N GLU A 41 -3.96 0.79 18.30
CA GLU A 41 -4.81 -0.39 18.55
C GLU A 41 -6.24 -0.25 17.98
N ARG A 42 -6.38 0.48 16.88
CA ARG A 42 -7.67 0.70 16.20
C ARG A 42 -7.47 0.98 14.70
N PRO A 43 -8.53 0.86 13.88
CA PRO A 43 -8.48 1.30 12.49
C PRO A 43 -8.06 2.77 12.39
N LEU A 44 -7.21 3.06 11.40
CA LEU A 44 -6.84 4.42 11.03
C LEU A 44 -8.05 5.11 10.42
N ASN A 45 -8.34 6.34 10.83
CA ASN A 45 -9.32 7.17 10.14
C ASN A 45 -8.61 8.32 9.42
N GLN A 46 -9.36 9.13 8.68
CA GLN A 46 -8.79 10.27 7.95
C GLN A 46 -8.07 11.28 8.86
N LEU A 47 -8.50 11.45 10.12
CA LEU A 47 -7.82 12.36 11.05
C LEU A 47 -6.41 11.84 11.39
N ASP A 48 -6.24 10.53 11.56
CA ASP A 48 -4.93 9.91 11.77
C ASP A 48 -4.05 10.08 10.54
N VAL A 49 -4.59 9.85 9.35
CA VAL A 49 -3.86 10.04 8.09
C VAL A 49 -3.43 11.49 7.90
N ARG A 50 -4.29 12.48 8.23
CA ARG A 50 -3.93 13.90 8.22
C ARG A 50 -2.80 14.22 9.20
N ARG A 51 -2.79 13.57 10.37
CA ARG A 51 -1.71 13.73 11.36
C ARG A 51 -0.40 13.17 10.82
N LEU A 52 -0.41 11.98 10.21
CA LEU A 52 0.77 11.39 9.59
C LEU A 52 1.32 12.27 8.46
N ALA A 53 0.45 12.73 7.56
CA ALA A 53 0.82 13.64 6.48
C ALA A 53 1.56 14.87 7.01
N ARG A 54 1.01 15.51 8.06
CA ARG A 54 1.64 16.69 8.69
C ARG A 54 2.94 16.36 9.43
N GLN A 55 2.96 15.27 10.17
CA GLN A 55 4.10 14.87 11.00
C GLN A 55 5.34 14.54 10.16
N TYR A 56 5.14 13.84 9.04
CA TYR A 56 6.23 13.38 8.19
C TYR A 56 6.40 14.24 6.92
N ALA A 57 5.66 15.34 6.80
CA ALA A 57 5.62 16.20 5.60
C ALA A 57 5.34 15.42 4.30
N ILE A 58 4.52 14.38 4.40
CA ILE A 58 4.04 13.56 3.27
C ILE A 58 2.70 14.13 2.81
N ARG A 59 2.39 14.02 1.52
CA ARG A 59 1.08 14.48 1.06
C ARG A 59 -0.02 13.55 1.52
N PHE A 60 -1.13 14.13 1.93
CA PHE A 60 -2.29 13.38 2.41
C PHE A 60 -2.84 12.43 1.33
N ASP A 61 -2.90 12.87 0.08
CA ASP A 61 -3.40 12.07 -1.04
C ASP A 61 -2.52 10.85 -1.33
N ASP A 62 -1.18 10.97 -1.26
CA ASP A 62 -0.27 9.83 -1.45
C ASP A 62 -0.51 8.71 -0.41
N ILE A 63 -0.75 9.07 0.85
CA ILE A 63 -1.08 8.10 1.91
C ILE A 63 -2.45 7.48 1.66
N MET A 64 -3.45 8.30 1.28
CA MET A 64 -4.80 7.80 0.99
C MET A 64 -4.81 6.84 -0.20
N ILE A 65 -4.12 7.17 -1.29
CA ILE A 65 -3.96 6.30 -2.46
C ILE A 65 -3.33 4.97 -2.03
N THR A 66 -2.25 5.02 -1.24
CA THR A 66 -1.62 3.79 -0.70
C THR A 66 -2.62 2.93 0.07
N LEU A 67 -3.43 3.53 0.96
CA LEU A 67 -4.45 2.79 1.71
C LEU A 67 -5.53 2.19 0.81
N PHE A 68 -5.96 2.89 -0.24
CA PHE A 68 -6.91 2.34 -1.22
C PHE A 68 -6.32 1.17 -2.00
N GLU A 69 -5.09 1.30 -2.51
CA GLU A 69 -4.40 0.20 -3.21
C GLU A 69 -4.26 -1.03 -2.30
N LEU A 70 -3.92 -0.83 -1.02
CA LEU A 70 -3.84 -1.91 -0.04
C LEU A 70 -5.19 -2.62 0.15
N VAL A 71 -6.32 -1.90 0.12
CA VAL A 71 -7.65 -2.50 0.20
C VAL A 71 -8.01 -3.24 -1.10
N ILE A 72 -7.76 -2.63 -2.26
CA ILE A 72 -8.00 -3.23 -3.58
C ILE A 72 -7.23 -4.55 -3.73
N HIS A 73 -6.01 -4.61 -3.21
CA HIS A 73 -5.16 -5.80 -3.23
C HIS A 73 -5.36 -6.75 -2.03
N GLY A 74 -6.39 -6.52 -1.21
CA GLY A 74 -6.77 -7.41 -0.11
C GLY A 74 -5.76 -7.48 1.04
N LYS A 75 -4.84 -6.52 1.14
CA LYS A 75 -3.89 -6.41 2.26
C LYS A 75 -4.50 -5.72 3.47
N TRP A 76 -5.47 -4.84 3.21
CA TRP A 76 -6.19 -4.06 4.20
C TRP A 76 -7.69 -4.15 3.95
N VAL A 77 -8.47 -3.78 4.96
CA VAL A 77 -9.93 -3.70 4.89
C VAL A 77 -10.35 -2.29 5.26
N TYR A 78 -11.22 -1.70 4.44
CA TYR A 78 -11.94 -0.49 4.78
C TYR A 78 -13.25 -0.84 5.50
N LEU A 79 -13.47 -0.20 6.63
CA LEU A 79 -14.68 -0.26 7.45
C LEU A 79 -15.42 1.07 7.26
N ASP A 80 -16.71 1.03 6.96
CA ASP A 80 -17.53 2.24 6.89
C ASP A 80 -17.74 2.89 8.27
N GLU A 81 -18.47 4.00 8.32
CA GLU A 81 -18.79 4.73 9.56
C GLU A 81 -19.54 3.87 10.59
N THR A 82 -20.18 2.78 10.16
CA THR A 82 -20.87 1.82 11.02
C THR A 82 -19.97 0.66 11.46
N GLY A 83 -18.70 0.66 11.04
CA GLY A 83 -17.72 -0.38 11.32
C GLY A 83 -17.86 -1.62 10.45
N LYS A 84 -18.66 -1.58 9.37
CA LYS A 84 -18.85 -2.71 8.46
C LYS A 84 -17.84 -2.68 7.32
N PRO A 85 -17.26 -3.83 6.93
CA PRO A 85 -16.42 -3.89 5.75
C PRO A 85 -17.17 -3.39 4.52
N ARG A 86 -16.59 -2.42 3.82
CA ARG A 86 -17.08 -1.94 2.53
C ARG A 86 -15.99 -2.18 1.51
N GLU A 87 -16.37 -2.84 0.41
CA GLU A 87 -15.47 -3.08 -0.71
C GLU A 87 -15.08 -1.77 -1.38
N ILE A 88 -13.80 -1.66 -1.73
CA ILE A 88 -13.26 -0.57 -2.53
C ILE A 88 -12.63 -1.22 -3.76
N THR A 89 -13.17 -0.89 -4.92
CA THR A 89 -12.69 -1.40 -6.21
C THR A 89 -11.78 -0.38 -6.89
N ARG A 90 -11.09 -0.83 -7.94
CA ARG A 90 -10.25 0.05 -8.75
C ARG A 90 -11.06 1.17 -9.40
N GLU A 91 -12.27 0.87 -9.87
CA GLU A 91 -13.18 1.84 -10.49
C GLU A 91 -13.60 2.94 -9.51
N VAL A 92 -13.81 2.58 -8.24
CA VAL A 92 -14.10 3.55 -7.18
C VAL A 92 -12.92 4.49 -6.99
N LEU A 93 -11.71 3.96 -6.86
CA LEU A 93 -10.50 4.79 -6.71
C LEU A 93 -10.27 5.68 -7.93
N ASP A 94 -10.37 5.14 -9.15
CA ASP A 94 -10.18 5.89 -10.39
C ASP A 94 -11.23 7.01 -10.54
N GLY A 95 -12.46 6.79 -10.06
CA GLY A 95 -13.53 7.79 -10.04
C GLY A 95 -13.29 8.96 -9.08
N LEU A 96 -12.43 8.79 -8.07
CA LEU A 96 -12.05 9.86 -7.13
C LEU A 96 -10.93 10.76 -7.66
N TYR A 97 -10.27 10.39 -8.75
CA TYR A 97 -9.25 11.23 -9.36
C TYR A 97 -9.88 12.38 -10.14
N VAL A 98 -9.75 13.60 -9.61
CA VAL A 98 -10.10 14.84 -10.29
C VAL A 98 -8.80 15.50 -10.78
N ASN A 99 -8.66 15.68 -12.10
CA ASN A 99 -7.45 16.26 -12.72
C ASN A 99 -6.14 15.52 -12.37
N GLY A 100 -6.19 14.20 -12.18
CA GLY A 100 -5.02 13.39 -11.85
C GLY A 100 -4.57 13.51 -10.39
N ARG A 101 -5.40 14.09 -9.52
CA ARG A 101 -5.20 14.08 -8.07
C ARG A 101 -6.47 13.69 -7.35
N LEU A 102 -6.28 13.18 -6.15
CA LEU A 102 -7.38 12.87 -5.26
C LEU A 102 -7.59 14.10 -4.36
N GLU A 103 -8.77 14.73 -4.44
CA GLU A 103 -9.10 15.87 -3.60
C GLU A 103 -9.77 15.42 -2.30
N GLU A 104 -9.45 16.11 -1.21
CA GLU A 104 -9.99 15.79 0.11
C GLU A 104 -11.53 15.86 0.17
N ARG A 105 -12.16 16.68 -0.68
CA ARG A 105 -13.63 16.78 -0.77
C ARG A 105 -14.28 15.49 -1.29
N ASP A 106 -13.59 14.78 -2.17
CA ASP A 106 -14.11 13.55 -2.80
C ASP A 106 -13.94 12.35 -1.86
N LEU A 107 -13.15 12.51 -0.79
CA LEU A 107 -13.00 11.52 0.27
C LEU A 107 -14.07 11.60 1.35
N VAL A 108 -15.04 12.51 1.25
CA VAL A 108 -16.06 12.68 2.30
C VAL A 108 -16.85 11.39 2.54
N ASP A 109 -17.06 10.59 1.49
CA ASP A 109 -17.76 9.30 1.55
C ASP A 109 -16.92 8.16 2.18
N PHE A 110 -15.66 8.45 2.52
CA PHE A 110 -14.70 7.53 3.10
C PHE A 110 -14.31 7.92 4.54
N ALA A 111 -15.26 8.39 5.35
CA ALA A 111 -14.98 8.83 6.72
C ALA A 111 -14.77 7.69 7.74
N GLY A 112 -14.82 6.43 7.29
CA GLY A 112 -14.62 5.25 8.11
C GLY A 112 -13.17 4.96 8.49
N GLY A 113 -12.83 3.69 8.62
CA GLY A 113 -11.54 3.22 9.13
C GLY A 113 -10.83 2.21 8.24
N TRP A 114 -9.50 2.28 8.18
CA TRP A 114 -8.64 1.33 7.50
C TRP A 114 -7.88 0.50 8.53
N ARG A 115 -7.86 -0.81 8.34
CA ARG A 115 -7.03 -1.71 9.14
C ARG A 115 -6.39 -2.80 8.27
N PRO A 116 -5.25 -3.37 8.68
CA PRO A 116 -4.76 -4.60 8.09
C PRO A 116 -5.82 -5.70 8.10
N ALA A 117 -5.87 -6.50 7.03
CA ALA A 117 -6.76 -7.64 6.89
C ALA A 117 -6.41 -8.79 7.87
#